data_AF-A0A1C0TWU4-F1
#
_entry.id   AF-A0A1C0TWU4-F1
#
_cell.length_a   1.000
_cell.length_b   1.000
_cell.length_c   1.000
_cell.angle_alpha   90.00
_cell.angle_beta   90.00
_cell.angle_gamma   90.00
#
_symmetry.space_group_name_H-M   'P 1'
#
loop_
_entity.id
_entity.type
_entity.pdbx_description
1 polymer ?
#
loop_
_entity_poly.entity_id
_entity_poly.type
_entity_poly.pdbx_seq_one_letter_code
_entity_poly.pdbx_strand_id
1 'polypeptide(L)'
;MLLKFLKYLIFIVTALFVLAYLYVFREQDIRVDFIPSQFKFFGERVSEGDTDYDNVVSLLKENKSGWETSVVSYVPNQIYDSPSFKVNILENVVVVVSYKTGVGYPQFVKKFKHDLGEVCQKYN
;
A
#
# COMPACT_ATOMS: atom_id res chain seq x y z
N MET A 1 -48.69 0.89 4.16
CA MET A 1 -47.72 1.21 5.24
C MET A 1 -46.43 0.41 5.08
N LEU A 2 -46.51 -0.91 4.89
CA LEU A 2 -45.37 -1.81 4.64
C LEU A 2 -44.44 -1.38 3.49
N LEU A 3 -44.99 -1.01 2.32
CA LEU A 3 -44.19 -0.59 1.17
C LEU A 3 -43.37 0.70 1.42
N LYS A 4 -43.85 1.58 2.30
CA LYS A 4 -43.11 2.80 2.68
C LYS A 4 -41.94 2.43 3.58
N PHE A 5 -42.17 1.57 4.56
CA PHE A 5 -41.13 1.07 5.47
C PHE A 5 -40.02 0.33 4.71
N LEU A 6 -40.39 -0.52 3.75
CA LEU A 6 -39.43 -1.24 2.92
C LEU A 6 -38.54 -0.29 2.10
N LYS A 7 -39.11 0.79 1.54
CA LYS A 7 -38.32 1.81 0.81
C LYS A 7 -37.29 2.51 1.71
N TYR A 8 -37.68 2.88 2.93
CA TYR A 8 -36.75 3.48 3.90
C TYR A 8 -35.66 2.50 4.30
N LEU A 9 -36.00 1.22 4.53
CA LEU A 9 -35.03 0.19 4.86
C LEU A 9 -34.01 0.01 3.73
N ILE A 10 -34.47 -0.11 2.47
CA ILE A 10 -33.58 -0.21 1.31
C ILE A 10 -32.67 1.02 1.23
N PHE A 11 -33.24 2.22 1.37
CA PHE A 11 -32.46 3.46 1.33
C PHE A 11 -31.36 3.49 2.40
N ILE A 12 -31.68 3.13 3.64
CA ILE A 12 -30.71 3.09 4.75
C ILE A 12 -29.61 2.07 4.46
N VAL A 13 -29.96 0.87 4.01
CA VAL A 13 -29.00 -0.18 3.68
C VAL A 13 -28.07 0.28 2.55
N THR A 14 -28.62 0.84 1.46
CA THR A 14 -27.82 1.39 0.36
C THR A 14 -26.90 2.51 0.84
N ALA A 15 -27.39 3.44 1.67
CA ALA A 15 -26.58 4.52 2.22
C ALA A 15 -25.41 3.98 3.07
N LEU A 16 -25.64 2.96 3.89
CA LEU A 16 -24.60 2.31 4.68
C LEU A 16 -23.54 1.65 3.79
N PHE A 17 -23.94 0.97 2.71
CA PHE A 17 -22.99 0.39 1.75
C PHE A 17 -22.14 1.47 1.06
N VAL A 18 -22.75 2.59 0.65
CA VAL A 18 -22.03 3.70 0.03
C VAL A 18 -21.03 4.31 1.02
N LEU A 19 -21.44 4.55 2.27
CA LEU A 19 -20.55 5.10 3.30
C LEU A 19 -19.39 4.16 3.61
N ALA A 20 -19.65 2.85 3.72
CA ALA A 20 -18.61 1.86 3.93
C ALA A 20 -17.62 1.81 2.76
N TYR A 21 -18.12 1.87 1.52
CA TYR A 21 -17.29 1.92 0.32
C TYR A 21 -16.36 3.15 0.33
N LEU A 22 -16.93 4.34 0.54
CA LEU A 22 -16.17 5.59 0.60
C LEU A 22 -15.16 5.60 1.75
N TYR A 23 -15.45 4.92 2.86
CA TYR A 23 -14.54 4.80 3.98
C TYR A 23 -13.34 3.88 3.67
N VAL A 24 -13.58 2.72 3.06
CA VAL A 24 -12.53 1.74 2.75
C VAL A 24 -11.58 2.24 1.66
N PHE A 25 -12.12 2.83 0.60
CA PHE A 25 -11.37 3.35 -0.55
C PHE A 25 -11.02 4.84 -0.42
N ARG A 26 -11.01 5.36 0.81
CA ARG A 26 -10.54 6.72 1.05
C ARG A 26 -9.02 6.78 0.84
N GLU A 27 -8.57 7.83 0.17
CA GLU A 27 -7.17 8.21 0.18
C GLU A 27 -6.66 8.47 1.61
N GLN A 28 -5.43 8.03 1.87
CA GLN A 28 -4.77 8.20 3.16
C GLN A 28 -3.26 8.29 3.00
N ASP A 29 -2.62 8.70 4.10
CA ASP A 29 -1.17 8.71 4.22
C ASP A 29 -0.65 7.33 4.64
N ILE A 30 0.47 6.91 4.06
CA ILE A 30 1.26 5.80 4.62
C ILE A 30 2.12 6.27 5.80
N ARG A 31 2.40 5.34 6.71
CA ARG A 31 3.27 5.55 7.88
C ARG A 31 4.73 5.42 7.50
N VAL A 32 5.28 6.46 6.89
CA VAL A 32 6.71 6.53 6.53
C VAL A 32 7.64 6.49 7.76
N ASP A 33 7.10 6.79 8.94
CA ASP A 33 7.79 6.65 10.23
C ASP A 33 7.98 5.19 10.65
N PHE A 34 7.28 4.24 10.02
CA PHE A 34 7.45 2.80 10.25
C PHE A 34 8.48 2.16 9.31
N ILE A 35 9.08 2.95 8.41
CA ILE A 35 10.14 2.48 7.54
C ILE A 35 11.32 2.02 8.41
N PRO A 36 11.75 0.76 8.31
CA PRO A 36 12.89 0.24 9.07
C PRO A 36 14.20 0.82 8.54
N SER A 37 15.25 0.79 9.36
CA SER A 37 16.60 1.19 8.96
C SER A 37 17.26 0.25 7.94
N GLN A 38 16.66 -0.92 7.69
CA GLN A 38 17.18 -1.92 6.76
C GLN A 38 16.04 -2.73 6.13
N PHE A 39 16.26 -3.14 4.89
CA PHE A 39 15.41 -4.08 4.15
C PHE A 39 16.23 -5.27 3.68
N LYS A 40 15.56 -6.40 3.49
CA LYS A 40 16.03 -7.47 2.61
C LYS A 40 15.52 -7.18 1.19
N PHE A 41 16.43 -7.04 0.25
CA PHE A 41 16.14 -6.77 -1.16
C PHE A 41 16.95 -7.77 -2.01
N PHE A 42 16.29 -8.58 -2.83
CA PHE A 42 16.92 -9.67 -3.62
C PHE A 42 17.85 -10.62 -2.84
N GLY A 43 17.58 -10.85 -1.55
CA GLY A 43 18.42 -11.71 -0.72
C GLY A 43 19.53 -10.95 0.01
N GLU A 44 19.88 -9.76 -0.45
CA GLU A 44 20.85 -8.87 0.17
C GLU A 44 20.19 -7.96 1.21
N ARG A 45 20.99 -7.44 2.14
CA ARG A 45 20.54 -6.43 3.10
C ARG A 45 20.94 -5.06 2.56
N VAL A 46 19.96 -4.17 2.44
CA VAL A 46 20.16 -2.77 2.07
C VAL A 46 19.72 -1.89 3.24
N SER A 47 20.44 -0.80 3.46
CA SER A 47 20.30 0.11 4.61
C SER A 47 20.60 1.55 4.21
N GLU A 48 20.42 2.48 5.14
CA GLU A 48 20.69 3.91 4.91
C GLU A 48 22.09 4.16 4.32
N GLY A 49 22.15 4.88 3.20
CA GLY A 49 23.38 5.10 2.42
C GLY A 49 23.57 4.14 1.25
N ASP A 50 22.82 3.03 1.20
CA ASP A 50 22.74 2.18 0.01
C ASP A 50 21.76 2.80 -0.99
N THR A 51 22.17 2.93 -2.25
CA THR A 51 21.37 3.56 -3.31
C THR A 51 19.96 2.97 -3.41
N ASP A 52 19.80 1.65 -3.30
CA ASP A 52 18.48 1.00 -3.40
C ASP A 52 17.57 1.33 -2.22
N TYR A 53 18.14 1.40 -1.00
CA TYR A 53 17.40 1.81 0.19
C TYR A 53 16.98 3.28 0.07
N ASP A 54 17.92 4.16 -0.25
CA ASP A 54 17.67 5.60 -0.30
C ASP A 54 16.64 5.94 -1.39
N ASN A 55 16.69 5.25 -2.54
CA ASN A 55 15.73 5.42 -3.62
C ASN A 55 14.30 5.02 -3.19
N VAL A 56 14.10 3.84 -2.59
CA VAL A 56 12.75 3.41 -2.18
C VAL A 56 12.22 4.28 -1.05
N VAL A 57 13.07 4.66 -0.08
CA VAL A 57 12.64 5.48 1.05
C VAL A 57 12.29 6.89 0.61
N SER A 58 13.08 7.49 -0.29
CA SER A 58 12.78 8.81 -0.86
C SER A 58 11.47 8.77 -1.65
N LEU A 59 11.28 7.76 -2.50
CA LEU A 59 10.04 7.58 -3.26
C LEU A 59 8.81 7.55 -2.35
N LEU A 60 8.86 6.77 -1.27
CA LEU A 60 7.75 6.65 -0.32
C LEU A 60 7.52 7.93 0.48
N LYS A 61 8.57 8.65 0.86
CA LYS A 61 8.46 9.94 1.58
C LYS A 61 7.87 11.03 0.70
N GLU A 62 8.32 11.14 -0.55
CA GLU A 62 7.78 12.10 -1.53
C GLU A 62 6.33 11.80 -1.89
N ASN A 63 5.95 10.52 -1.91
CA ASN A 63 4.61 10.08 -2.28
C ASN A 63 3.76 9.67 -1.08
N LYS A 64 4.01 10.20 0.13
CA LYS A 64 3.38 9.75 1.38
C LYS A 64 1.84 9.72 1.36
N SER A 65 1.20 10.64 0.66
CA SER A 65 -0.26 10.84 0.63
C SER A 65 -0.92 10.21 -0.60
N GLY A 66 -2.25 10.05 -0.58
CA GLY A 66 -3.02 9.56 -1.74
C GLY A 66 -2.95 8.05 -1.95
N TRP A 67 -2.82 7.27 -0.88
CA TRP A 67 -2.84 5.80 -0.93
C TRP A 67 -4.22 5.26 -0.61
N GLU A 68 -4.58 4.14 -1.22
CA GLU A 68 -5.84 3.46 -0.94
C GLU A 68 -5.59 2.11 -0.27
N THR A 69 -6.53 1.67 0.57
CA THR A 69 -6.47 0.32 1.15
C THR A 69 -6.67 -0.71 0.05
N SER A 70 -5.76 -1.66 -0.09
CA SER A 70 -5.97 -2.82 -0.96
C SER A 70 -6.77 -3.89 -0.25
N VAL A 71 -7.84 -4.35 -0.90
CA VAL A 71 -8.62 -5.53 -0.49
C VAL A 71 -8.14 -6.82 -1.15
N VAL A 72 -7.18 -6.72 -2.08
CA VAL A 72 -6.55 -7.86 -2.74
C VAL A 72 -5.14 -8.08 -2.19
N SER A 73 -4.73 -9.35 -2.14
CA SER A 73 -3.34 -9.69 -1.82
C SER A 73 -2.53 -9.70 -3.09
N TYR A 74 -1.50 -8.86 -3.16
CA TYR A 74 -0.58 -8.86 -4.29
C TYR A 74 0.46 -9.99 -4.17
N VAL A 75 0.68 -10.71 -5.27
CA VAL A 75 1.80 -11.66 -5.38
C VAL A 75 3.10 -10.84 -5.44
N PRO A 76 4.11 -11.19 -4.64
CA PRO A 76 5.35 -10.43 -4.62
C PRO A 76 6.15 -10.61 -5.91
N ASN A 77 6.48 -9.51 -6.58
CA ASN A 77 7.39 -9.50 -7.72
C ASN A 77 8.75 -8.89 -7.36
N GLN A 78 8.76 -7.82 -6.55
CA GLN A 78 9.96 -7.08 -6.16
C GLN A 78 9.78 -6.57 -4.73
N ILE A 79 10.36 -7.25 -3.74
CA ILE A 79 10.07 -6.97 -2.34
C ILE A 79 11.27 -6.33 -1.65
N TYR A 80 11.09 -5.12 -1.14
CA TYR A 80 11.83 -4.65 0.03
C TYR A 80 11.13 -5.24 1.25
N ASP A 81 11.74 -6.25 1.86
CA ASP A 81 11.12 -7.04 2.92
C ASP A 81 11.75 -6.75 4.28
N SER A 82 10.91 -6.53 5.28
CA SER A 82 11.30 -6.57 6.69
C SER A 82 10.16 -7.16 7.51
N PRO A 83 10.42 -7.62 8.76
CA PRO A 83 9.37 -8.13 9.62
C PRO A 83 8.25 -7.12 9.89
N SER A 84 8.53 -5.81 9.89
CA SER A 84 7.56 -4.77 10.25
C SER A 84 7.00 -3.98 9.06
N PHE A 85 7.67 -4.02 7.91
CA PHE A 85 7.37 -3.18 6.75
C PHE A 85 7.79 -3.86 5.45
N LYS A 86 6.92 -3.82 4.44
CA LYS A 86 7.15 -4.41 3.13
C LYS A 86 6.76 -3.44 2.04
N VAL A 87 7.55 -3.39 0.99
CA VAL A 87 7.25 -2.66 -0.24
C VAL A 87 7.30 -3.65 -1.38
N ASN A 88 6.19 -3.82 -2.10
CA ASN A 88 6.14 -4.58 -3.33
C ASN A 88 5.98 -3.62 -4.50
N ILE A 89 6.79 -3.82 -5.52
CA ILE A 89 6.78 -3.00 -6.73
C ILE A 89 6.27 -3.85 -7.89
N LEU A 90 5.21 -3.37 -8.52
CA LEU A 90 4.55 -3.99 -9.65
C LEU A 90 4.73 -3.08 -10.85
N GLU A 91 5.66 -3.50 -11.72
CA GLU A 91 6.09 -2.71 -12.89
C GLU A 91 6.63 -1.33 -12.47
N ASN A 92 6.66 -0.36 -13.40
CA ASN A 92 7.14 1.00 -13.16
C ASN A 92 6.03 1.96 -12.67
N VAL A 93 4.89 1.42 -12.21
CA VAL A 93 3.69 2.24 -11.99
C VAL A 93 2.93 1.91 -10.70
N VAL A 94 2.99 0.68 -10.18
CA VAL A 94 2.16 0.31 -9.03
C VAL A 94 3.06 -0.05 -7.85
N VAL A 95 2.90 0.69 -6.75
CA VAL A 95 3.61 0.43 -5.50
C VAL A 95 2.60 -0.02 -4.46
N VAL A 96 2.95 -1.08 -3.74
CA VAL A 96 2.17 -1.63 -2.63
C VAL A 96 3.00 -1.58 -1.37
N VAL A 97 2.49 -0.95 -0.33
CA VAL A 97 3.12 -0.85 0.98
C VAL A 97 2.30 -1.64 1.98
N SER A 98 2.97 -2.40 2.84
CA SER A 98 2.32 -3.07 3.96
C SER A 98 3.18 -2.95 5.20
N TYR A 99 2.56 -2.64 6.33
CA TYR A 99 3.29 -2.55 7.60
C TYR A 99 2.47 -3.11 8.74
N LYS A 100 3.17 -3.59 9.77
CA LYS A 100 2.53 -4.20 10.94
C LYS A 100 1.75 -3.13 11.71
N THR A 101 0.51 -3.45 12.01
CA THR A 101 -0.39 -2.68 12.87
C THR A 101 -0.93 -3.59 13.98
N GLY A 102 -1.65 -3.02 14.95
CA GLY A 102 -2.32 -3.81 15.99
C GLY A 102 -3.37 -4.81 15.46
N VAL A 103 -3.82 -4.64 14.21
CA VAL A 103 -4.85 -5.47 13.57
C VAL A 103 -4.29 -6.40 12.47
N GLY A 104 -2.96 -6.46 12.29
CA GLY A 104 -2.31 -7.28 11.28
C GLY A 104 -1.49 -6.45 10.29
N TYR A 105 -1.44 -6.88 9.03
CA TYR A 105 -0.65 -6.26 7.95
C TYR A 105 -1.58 -5.73 6.86
N PRO A 106 -2.24 -4.57 7.05
CA PRO A 106 -2.98 -3.93 5.96
C PRO A 106 -2.05 -3.64 4.79
N GLN A 107 -2.62 -3.63 3.58
CA GLN A 107 -1.92 -3.28 2.36
C GLN A 107 -2.47 -1.96 1.82
N PHE A 108 -1.58 -1.12 1.34
CA PHE A 108 -1.87 0.17 0.75
C PHE A 108 -1.31 0.20 -0.65
N VAL A 109 -2.10 0.62 -1.63
CA VAL A 109 -1.70 0.67 -3.03
C VAL A 109 -1.77 2.09 -3.53
N LYS A 110 -0.81 2.45 -4.38
CA LYS A 110 -0.84 3.69 -5.15
C LYS A 110 -0.26 3.46 -6.53
N LYS A 111 -0.89 4.09 -7.52
CA LYS A 111 -0.45 4.04 -8.92
C LYS A 111 0.19 5.37 -9.32
N PHE A 112 1.49 5.36 -9.58
CA PHE A 112 2.27 6.52 -10.03
C PHE A 112 3.56 6.06 -10.71
N LYS A 113 4.05 6.84 -11.67
CA LYS A 113 5.26 6.51 -12.42
C LYS A 113 6.50 6.60 -11.52
N HIS A 114 7.37 5.60 -11.61
CA HIS A 114 8.67 5.57 -10.93
C HIS A 114 9.67 4.68 -11.69
N ASP A 115 10.96 4.82 -11.39
CA ASP A 115 12.01 4.09 -12.12
C ASP A 115 12.51 2.83 -11.35
N LEU A 116 11.90 2.52 -10.19
CA LEU A 116 12.30 1.36 -9.37
C LEU A 116 12.06 -0.01 -10.03
N GLY A 117 11.14 -0.15 -10.98
CA GLY A 117 10.88 -1.45 -11.60
C GLY A 117 12.02 -1.90 -12.55
N GLU A 118 12.88 -0.97 -12.98
CA GLU A 118 14.10 -1.25 -13.76
C GLU A 118 15.27 -1.70 -12.89
N VAL A 119 15.33 -1.27 -11.61
CA VAL A 119 16.42 -1.61 -10.66
C VAL A 119 16.56 -3.12 -10.49
N CYS A 120 15.46 -3.86 -10.57
CA CYS A 120 15.45 -5.31 -10.40
C CYS A 120 15.95 -6.09 -11.62
N GLN A 121 15.97 -5.49 -12.81
CA GLN A 121 16.54 -6.14 -14.01
C GLN A 121 18.05 -6.31 -13.88
N LYS A 122 18.70 -5.50 -13.04
CA LYS A 122 20.14 -5.58 -12.75
C LYS A 122 20.54 -6.81 -11.92
N TYR A 123 19.58 -7.43 -11.23
CA TYR A 123 19.80 -8.56 -10.30
C TYR A 123 19.35 -9.92 -10.87
N ASN A 124 18.89 -9.97 -12.12
CA ASN A 124 18.67 -11.18 -12.92
C ASN A 124 19.87 -11.44 -13.84
#